data_AF-A0A2V5PSW7-F1
#
_entry.id   AF-A0A2V5PSW7-F1
#
_cell.length_a   1.000
_cell.length_b   1.000
_cell.length_c   1.000
_cell.angle_alpha   90.00
_cell.angle_beta   90.00
_cell.angle_gamma   90.00
#
_symmetry.space_group_name_H-M   'P 1'
#
loop_
_entity.id
_entity.type
_entity.pdbx_description
1 polymer ?
#
loop_
_entity_poly.entity_id
_entity_poly.type
_entity_poly.pdbx_seq_one_letter_code
_entity_poly.pdbx_strand_id
1 'polypeptide(L)'
;NWLAADLKLGEGKINLNQCNVVSEAFTAATAGEIQLASPLTNSPIRNWPVNFALRRSLAERAHLVSKDTPADSPYVTLPPFAKVAGTLGDPKTHTDKLALLQLGAQAVTALPGNVGKEAGKVLDKFGGLLGNPRSANTNSGSTNVGPASKLLDLFKGQKK
;
A
#
# COMPACT_ATOMS: atom_id res chain seq x y z
N ASN A 1 11.63 -9.31 -7.61
CA ASN A 1 10.47 -8.53 -8.11
C ASN A 1 10.38 -8.70 -9.62
N TRP A 2 9.17 -8.80 -10.17
CA TRP A 2 8.95 -8.93 -11.62
C TRP A 2 7.65 -8.25 -12.04
N LEU A 3 7.57 -7.91 -13.32
CA LEU A 3 6.39 -7.38 -13.99
C LEU A 3 6.18 -8.19 -15.27
N ALA A 4 4.98 -8.71 -15.48
CA ALA A 4 4.64 -9.43 -16.71
C ALA A 4 3.19 -9.14 -17.12
N ALA A 5 2.96 -9.09 -18.43
CA ALA A 5 1.64 -8.94 -19.01
C ALA A 5 1.43 -10.02 -20.08
N ASP A 6 0.26 -10.66 -20.05
CA ASP A 6 -0.23 -11.55 -21.09
C ASP A 6 -1.32 -10.83 -21.86
N LEU A 7 -1.07 -10.59 -23.15
CA LEU A 7 -1.95 -9.79 -24.00
C LEU A 7 -2.09 -10.39 -25.40
N LYS A 8 -3.30 -10.27 -25.94
CA LYS A 8 -3.65 -10.69 -27.30
C LYS A 8 -4.12 -9.48 -28.10
N LEU A 9 -3.56 -9.32 -29.29
CA LEU A 9 -3.94 -8.26 -30.22
C LEU A 9 -4.59 -8.89 -31.46
N GLY A 10 -5.70 -8.32 -31.89
CA GLY A 10 -6.43 -8.76 -33.08
C GLY A 10 -7.82 -8.15 -33.12
N GLU A 11 -8.50 -8.21 -34.26
CA GLU A 11 -9.92 -7.79 -34.39
C GLU A 11 -10.22 -6.35 -33.91
N GLY A 12 -9.23 -5.45 -33.99
CA GLY A 12 -9.38 -4.08 -33.50
C GLY A 12 -9.48 -3.97 -31.97
N LYS A 13 -9.01 -4.97 -31.22
CA LYS A 13 -8.97 -4.96 -29.75
C LYS A 13 -7.60 -5.40 -29.21
N ILE A 14 -7.33 -4.96 -27.99
CA ILE A 14 -6.27 -5.49 -27.13
C ILE A 14 -6.97 -6.19 -25.97
N ASN A 15 -6.78 -7.49 -25.82
CA ASN A 15 -7.25 -8.23 -24.67
C ASN A 15 -6.07 -8.45 -23.72
N LEU A 16 -6.15 -7.87 -22.53
CA LEU A 16 -5.18 -8.06 -21.45
C LEU A 16 -5.72 -9.14 -20.50
N ASN A 17 -5.27 -10.37 -20.71
CA ASN A 17 -5.67 -11.52 -19.88
C ASN A 17 -5.19 -11.34 -18.44
N GLN A 18 -3.93 -10.92 -18.28
CA GLN A 18 -3.39 -10.48 -16.98
C GLN A 18 -2.26 -9.48 -17.16
N CYS A 19 -2.13 -8.56 -16.23
CA CYS A 19 -0.92 -7.80 -15.95
C CYS A 19 -0.64 -7.92 -14.46
N ASN A 20 0.52 -8.47 -14.12
CA ASN A 20 0.93 -8.72 -12.76
C ASN A 20 2.20 -7.94 -12.44
N VAL A 21 2.18 -7.29 -11.30
CA VAL A 21 3.34 -6.71 -10.62
C VAL A 21 3.52 -7.50 -9.35
N VAL A 22 4.70 -8.10 -9.18
CA VAL A 22 5.02 -8.89 -7.99
C VAL A 22 6.27 -8.34 -7.33
N SER A 23 6.10 -7.99 -6.06
CA SER A 23 7.19 -7.58 -5.18
C SER A 23 7.26 -8.45 -3.93
N GLU A 24 8.30 -8.25 -3.14
CA GLU A 24 8.44 -8.86 -1.81
C GLU A 24 7.37 -8.39 -0.82
N ALA A 25 6.84 -7.17 -0.97
CA ALA A 25 5.87 -6.60 -0.03
C ALA A 25 4.42 -6.80 -0.47
N PHE A 26 4.14 -6.66 -1.76
CA PHE A 26 2.79 -6.72 -2.32
C PHE A 26 2.77 -7.25 -3.75
N THR A 27 1.59 -7.68 -4.20
CA THR A 27 1.28 -7.91 -5.61
C THR A 27 0.17 -6.97 -6.06
N ALA A 28 0.18 -6.61 -7.34
CA ALA A 28 -0.92 -5.91 -7.99
C ALA A 28 -1.23 -6.63 -9.30
N ALA A 29 -2.52 -6.87 -9.55
CA ALA A 29 -2.98 -7.53 -10.77
C ALA A 29 -4.12 -6.74 -11.40
N THR A 30 -4.15 -6.66 -12.72
CA THR A 30 -5.27 -6.11 -13.48
C THR A 30 -5.47 -6.88 -14.78
N ALA A 31 -6.68 -6.83 -15.33
CA ALA A 31 -7.06 -7.46 -16.58
C ALA A 31 -8.18 -6.64 -17.21
N GLY A 32 -8.34 -6.76 -18.52
CA GLY A 32 -9.42 -6.07 -19.23
C GLY A 32 -9.24 -6.07 -20.74
N GLU A 33 -10.19 -5.45 -21.42
CA GLU A 33 -10.19 -5.34 -22.88
C GLU A 33 -10.27 -3.87 -23.31
N ILE A 34 -9.44 -3.52 -24.30
CA ILE A 34 -9.40 -2.21 -24.93
C ILE A 34 -9.89 -2.37 -26.35
N GLN A 35 -10.99 -1.70 -26.67
CA GLN A 35 -11.38 -1.50 -28.07
C GLN A 35 -10.48 -0.44 -28.68
N LEU A 36 -9.77 -0.77 -29.76
CA LEU A 36 -8.89 0.19 -30.44
C LEU A 36 -9.72 1.26 -31.15
N ALA A 37 -9.41 2.51 -30.87
CA ALA A 37 -9.92 3.66 -31.60
C ALA A 37 -8.87 4.16 -32.60
N SER A 38 -9.31 4.97 -33.57
CA SER A 38 -8.40 5.79 -34.38
C SER A 38 -8.57 7.26 -33.98
N PRO A 39 -7.52 7.95 -33.51
CA PRO A 39 -6.16 7.45 -33.24
C PRO A 39 -6.11 6.50 -32.03
N LEU A 40 -5.09 5.63 -31.98
CA LEU A 40 -4.92 4.61 -30.92
C LEU A 40 -4.89 5.22 -29.51
N THR A 41 -4.41 6.45 -29.36
CA THR A 41 -4.38 7.19 -28.08
C THR A 41 -5.77 7.45 -27.50
N ASN A 42 -6.83 7.41 -28.32
CA ASN A 42 -8.21 7.58 -27.88
C ASN A 42 -8.87 6.24 -27.49
N SER A 43 -8.17 5.12 -27.58
CA SER A 43 -8.70 3.82 -27.20
C SER A 43 -9.01 3.82 -25.69
N PRO A 44 -10.27 3.58 -25.29
CA PRO A 44 -10.69 3.78 -23.91
C PRO A 44 -10.26 2.63 -22.98
N ILE A 45 -9.86 2.98 -21.77
CA ILE A 45 -9.66 2.05 -20.64
C ILE A 45 -10.86 2.19 -19.71
N ARG A 46 -11.66 1.12 -19.58
CA ARG A 46 -12.97 1.18 -18.90
C ARG A 46 -12.90 0.71 -17.44
N ASN A 47 -12.38 1.56 -16.56
CA ASN A 47 -12.42 1.37 -15.10
C ASN A 47 -11.94 -0.02 -14.64
N TRP A 48 -10.81 -0.48 -15.18
CA TRP A 48 -10.25 -1.79 -14.86
C TRP A 48 -9.83 -1.84 -13.40
N PRO A 49 -10.27 -2.83 -12.61
CA PRO A 49 -9.87 -2.95 -11.22
C PRO A 49 -8.39 -3.29 -11.12
N VAL A 50 -7.72 -2.70 -10.13
CA VAL A 50 -6.39 -3.11 -9.72
C VAL A 50 -6.52 -3.86 -8.40
N ASN A 51 -6.28 -5.15 -8.45
CA ASN A 51 -6.38 -6.05 -7.30
C ASN A 51 -5.04 -6.08 -6.58
N PHE A 52 -5.00 -5.54 -5.37
CA PHE A 52 -3.81 -5.55 -4.53
C PHE A 52 -3.86 -6.71 -3.54
N ALA A 53 -2.72 -7.33 -3.29
CA ALA A 53 -2.54 -8.24 -2.18
C ALA A 53 -1.24 -7.92 -1.44
N LEU A 54 -1.27 -7.98 -0.11
CA LEU A 54 -0.12 -7.68 0.74
C LEU A 54 0.49 -8.99 1.23
N ARG A 55 1.83 -9.08 1.33
CA ARG A 55 2.47 -10.27 1.88
C ARG A 55 1.93 -10.56 3.26
N ARG A 56 1.62 -11.82 3.55
CA ARG A 56 0.93 -12.23 4.77
C ARG A 56 1.53 -11.63 6.04
N SER A 57 2.86 -11.73 6.19
CA SER A 57 3.57 -11.19 7.34
C SER A 57 3.40 -9.68 7.53
N LEU A 58 3.18 -8.92 6.45
CA LEU A 58 2.90 -7.48 6.50
C LEU A 58 1.42 -7.21 6.79
N ALA A 59 0.51 -7.99 6.21
CA ALA A 59 -0.92 -7.91 6.50
C ALA A 59 -1.24 -8.26 7.95
N GLU A 60 -0.57 -9.25 8.54
CA GLU A 60 -0.69 -9.59 9.96
C GLU A 60 -0.23 -8.44 10.86
N ARG A 61 0.91 -7.82 10.53
CA ARG A 61 1.43 -6.65 11.27
C ARG A 61 0.53 -5.43 11.15
N ALA A 62 -0.09 -5.25 10.00
CA ALA A 62 -1.04 -4.17 9.74
C ALA A 62 -2.47 -4.54 10.19
N HIS A 63 -2.69 -5.73 10.73
CA HIS A 63 -4.01 -6.26 11.09
C HIS A 63 -5.05 -6.22 9.95
N LEU A 64 -4.60 -6.42 8.72
CA LEU A 64 -5.40 -6.42 7.50
C LEU A 64 -5.76 -7.85 7.03
N VAL A 65 -5.46 -8.88 7.82
CA VAL A 65 -5.87 -10.26 7.53
C VAL A 65 -7.38 -10.37 7.73
N SER A 66 -8.11 -10.55 6.63
CA SER A 66 -9.55 -10.80 6.69
C SER A 66 -9.83 -12.21 7.22
N LYS A 67 -11.00 -12.39 7.85
CA LYS A 67 -11.43 -13.69 8.39
C LYS A 67 -11.55 -14.78 7.31
N ASP A 68 -11.80 -14.36 6.07
CA ASP A 68 -11.99 -15.25 4.92
C ASP A 68 -10.67 -15.60 4.22
N THR A 69 -9.53 -15.07 4.68
CA THR A 69 -8.22 -15.37 4.11
C THR A 69 -7.77 -16.77 4.51
N PRO A 70 -7.46 -17.67 3.54
CA PRO A 70 -6.88 -18.99 3.84
C PRO A 70 -5.59 -18.88 4.66
N ALA A 71 -5.40 -19.77 5.64
CA ALA A 71 -4.27 -19.71 6.58
C ALA A 71 -2.90 -19.92 5.90
N ASP A 72 -2.89 -20.62 4.78
CA ASP A 72 -1.72 -21.00 3.98
C ASP A 72 -1.43 -20.03 2.82
N SER A 73 -2.30 -19.04 2.58
CA SER A 73 -2.07 -18.07 1.50
C SER A 73 -0.86 -17.16 1.81
N PRO A 74 0.15 -17.07 0.92
CA PRO A 74 1.34 -16.22 1.13
C PRO A 74 1.05 -14.72 1.01
N TYR A 75 -0.07 -14.37 0.38
CA TYR A 75 -0.55 -13.00 0.22
C TYR A 75 -1.99 -12.88 0.71
N VAL A 76 -2.34 -11.71 1.22
CA VAL A 76 -3.68 -11.35 1.70
C VAL A 76 -4.26 -10.33 0.75
N THR A 77 -5.34 -10.70 0.06
CA THR A 77 -6.03 -9.81 -0.87
C THR A 77 -6.64 -8.64 -0.09
N LEU A 78 -6.35 -7.42 -0.55
CA LEU A 78 -6.95 -6.21 -0.01
C LEU A 78 -8.28 -5.93 -0.73
N PRO A 79 -9.25 -5.31 -0.06
CA PRO A 79 -10.44 -4.76 -0.71
C PRO A 79 -10.07 -3.87 -1.90
N PRO A 80 -10.85 -3.86 -2.99
CA PRO A 80 -10.55 -3.07 -4.16
C PRO A 80 -10.67 -1.58 -3.84
N PHE A 81 -9.60 -0.81 -4.12
CA PHE A 81 -9.58 0.63 -3.87
C PHE A 81 -9.02 1.44 -5.05
N ALA A 82 -8.57 0.80 -6.13
CA ALA A 82 -8.02 1.49 -7.28
C ALA A 82 -8.51 0.89 -8.59
N LYS A 83 -8.67 1.76 -9.58
CA LYS A 83 -9.05 1.41 -10.94
C LYS A 83 -8.22 2.21 -11.94
N VAL A 84 -7.97 1.63 -13.10
CA VAL A 84 -7.39 2.33 -14.25
C VAL A 84 -8.50 2.71 -15.22
N ALA A 85 -8.51 3.97 -15.65
CA ALA A 85 -9.51 4.51 -16.55
C ALA A 85 -8.86 5.47 -17.56
N GLY A 86 -9.68 6.16 -18.36
CA GLY A 86 -9.22 7.15 -19.34
C GLY A 86 -8.99 6.52 -20.71
N THR A 87 -7.89 6.86 -21.36
CA THR A 87 -7.53 6.33 -22.67
C THR A 87 -6.08 5.85 -22.70
N LEU A 88 -5.68 5.15 -23.77
CA LEU A 88 -4.29 4.75 -23.95
C LEU A 88 -3.29 5.94 -23.97
N GLY A 89 -3.73 7.12 -24.41
CA GLY A 89 -2.90 8.33 -24.44
C GLY A 89 -2.92 9.14 -23.15
N ASP A 90 -3.94 8.97 -22.30
CA ASP A 90 -4.10 9.67 -21.02
C ASP A 90 -4.68 8.68 -19.97
N PRO A 91 -3.89 7.67 -19.54
CA PRO A 91 -4.32 6.70 -18.55
C PRO A 91 -4.43 7.38 -17.18
N LYS A 92 -5.56 7.17 -16.50
CA LYS A 92 -5.87 7.76 -15.19
C LYS A 92 -6.04 6.68 -14.15
N THR A 93 -5.61 7.00 -12.93
CA THR A 93 -5.90 6.18 -11.75
C THR A 93 -7.06 6.79 -10.99
N HIS A 94 -8.10 6.01 -10.77
CA HIS A 94 -9.23 6.37 -9.91
C HIS A 94 -9.10 5.59 -8.60
N THR A 95 -9.02 6.32 -7.50
CA THR A 95 -8.88 5.74 -6.17
C THR A 95 -10.14 5.94 -5.37
N ASP A 96 -10.69 4.85 -4.85
CA ASP A 96 -11.78 4.88 -3.89
C ASP A 96 -11.24 5.29 -2.51
N LYS A 97 -11.40 6.58 -2.20
CA LYS A 97 -10.97 7.16 -0.93
C LYS A 97 -11.69 6.53 0.27
N LEU A 98 -12.93 6.08 0.09
CA LEU A 98 -13.69 5.46 1.17
C LEU A 98 -13.13 4.06 1.45
N ALA A 99 -12.83 3.28 0.42
CA ALA A 99 -12.18 1.99 0.57
C ALA A 99 -10.79 2.12 1.23
N LEU A 100 -10.00 3.13 0.84
CA LEU A 100 -8.73 3.42 1.50
C LEU A 100 -8.89 3.82 2.97
N LEU A 101 -9.88 4.66 3.27
CA LEU A 101 -10.16 5.06 4.65
C LEU A 101 -10.59 3.87 5.51
N GLN A 102 -11.43 2.98 4.97
CA GLN A 102 -11.84 1.76 5.64
C GLN A 102 -10.66 0.82 5.90
N LEU A 103 -9.75 0.68 4.92
CA LEU A 103 -8.50 -0.07 5.08
C LEU A 103 -7.63 0.52 6.19
N GLY A 104 -7.44 1.84 6.19
CA GLY A 104 -6.70 2.53 7.25
C GLY A 104 -7.36 2.37 8.63
N ALA A 105 -8.69 2.45 8.69
CA ALA A 105 -9.44 2.27 9.92
C ALA A 105 -9.29 0.84 10.46
N GLN A 106 -9.40 -0.20 9.63
CA GLN A 106 -9.18 -1.60 10.04
C GLN A 106 -7.79 -1.81 10.62
N ALA A 107 -6.77 -1.20 10.01
CA ALA A 107 -5.40 -1.30 10.52
C ALA A 107 -5.22 -0.66 11.91
N VAL A 108 -5.97 0.41 12.20
CA VAL A 108 -5.88 1.12 13.49
C VAL A 108 -6.78 0.51 14.57
N THR A 109 -7.99 0.05 14.22
CA THR A 109 -8.96 -0.50 15.20
C THR A 109 -8.57 -1.87 15.73
N ALA A 110 -7.78 -2.63 14.99
CA ALA A 110 -7.28 -3.93 15.43
C ALA A 110 -6.10 -3.84 16.41
N LEU A 111 -5.64 -2.62 16.74
CA LEU A 111 -4.61 -2.40 17.74
C LEU A 111 -5.24 -2.31 19.14
N PRO A 112 -4.80 -3.13 20.11
CA PRO A 112 -5.29 -3.04 21.48
C PRO A 112 -4.76 -1.79 22.18
N GLY A 113 -5.60 -0.78 22.43
CA GLY A 113 -5.28 0.32 23.35
C GLY A 113 -5.88 1.70 23.01
N ASN A 114 -6.19 2.47 24.06
CA ASN A 114 -6.83 3.79 24.02
C ASN A 114 -6.14 4.79 23.06
N VAL A 115 -6.90 5.19 22.04
CA VAL A 115 -6.49 5.94 20.83
C VAL A 115 -5.97 7.38 21.08
N GLY A 116 -5.94 7.86 22.32
CA GLY A 116 -5.62 9.27 22.61
C GLY A 116 -4.13 9.64 22.77
N LYS A 117 -3.25 8.69 23.13
CA LYS A 117 -1.85 9.01 23.53
C LYS A 117 -0.79 8.08 22.92
N GLU A 118 -1.18 6.88 22.53
CA GLU A 118 -0.29 5.86 21.95
C GLU A 118 -0.33 5.85 20.40
N ALA A 119 -1.34 6.47 19.80
CA ALA A 119 -1.51 6.52 18.33
C ALA A 119 -0.31 7.15 17.61
N GLY A 120 0.35 8.15 18.21
CA GLY A 120 1.58 8.75 17.66
C GLY A 120 2.74 7.75 17.57
N LYS A 121 2.96 6.96 18.63
CA LYS A 121 4.02 5.94 18.66
C LYS A 121 3.75 4.78 17.69
N VAL A 122 2.47 4.48 17.44
CA VAL A 122 2.05 3.47 16.48
C VAL A 122 2.30 3.94 15.05
N LEU A 123 1.99 5.20 14.74
CA LEU A 123 2.29 5.77 13.43
C LEU A 123 3.80 5.83 13.18
N ASP A 124 4.60 6.15 14.20
CA ASP A 124 6.07 6.07 14.13
C ASP A 124 6.58 4.65 13.85
N LYS A 125 5.94 3.63 14.47
CA LYS A 125 6.27 2.21 14.21
C LYS A 125 5.84 1.74 12.82
N PHE A 126 4.68 2.17 12.35
CA PHE A 126 4.20 1.84 11.01
C PHE A 126 5.04 2.54 9.93
N GLY A 127 5.41 3.81 10.15
CA GLY A 127 6.34 4.55 9.31
C GLY A 127 7.74 3.94 9.29
N GLY A 128 8.25 3.46 10.43
CA GLY A 128 9.51 2.71 10.50
C GLY A 128 9.46 1.34 9.83
N LEU A 129 8.30 0.67 9.83
CA LEU A 129 8.10 -0.65 9.21
C LEU A 129 7.96 -0.55 7.68
N LEU A 130 7.30 0.50 7.17
CA LEU A 130 7.18 0.75 5.74
C LEU A 130 8.42 1.42 5.14
N GLY A 131 9.20 2.13 5.96
CA GLY A 131 10.41 2.84 5.53
C GLY A 131 11.67 1.99 5.46
N ASN A 132 11.68 0.77 6.01
CA ASN A 132 12.94 0.02 6.15
C ASN A 132 12.80 -1.50 5.89
N PRO A 133 13.12 -1.99 4.67
CA PRO A 133 13.24 -3.41 4.41
C PRO A 133 14.64 -3.91 4.77
N ARG A 134 14.99 -4.05 6.06
CA ARG A 134 16.14 -4.90 6.44
C ARG A 134 16.18 -5.40 7.89
N SER A 135 16.34 -6.74 7.97
CA SER A 135 17.02 -7.58 8.96
C SER A 135 16.57 -7.58 10.42
N ALA A 136 16.08 -8.75 10.82
CA ALA A 136 16.26 -9.27 12.17
C ALA A 136 17.76 -9.26 12.53
N ASN A 137 18.11 -8.71 13.69
CA ASN A 137 19.25 -9.15 14.47
C ASN A 137 19.04 -8.78 15.96
N THR A 138 19.22 -9.79 16.80
CA THR A 138 19.26 -9.76 18.27
C THR A 138 20.46 -8.96 18.79
N ASN A 139 20.25 -8.06 19.76
CA ASN A 139 20.95 -8.01 21.06
C ASN A 139 20.63 -6.72 21.85
N SER A 140 20.67 -6.89 23.18
CA SER A 140 20.44 -5.96 24.28
C SER A 140 21.13 -4.58 24.21
N GLY A 141 20.54 -3.59 24.90
CA GLY A 141 21.26 -2.41 25.39
C GLY A 141 20.42 -1.13 25.49
N SER A 142 20.11 -0.71 26.72
CA SER A 142 19.55 0.62 27.05
C SER A 142 20.60 1.73 26.86
N THR A 143 20.25 2.83 26.18
CA THR A 143 20.49 4.22 26.67
C THR A 143 19.80 5.25 25.78
N ASN A 144 18.87 6.00 26.37
CA ASN A 144 18.10 7.08 25.77
C ASN A 144 18.74 8.43 26.11
N VAL A 145 19.22 9.19 25.11
CA VAL A 145 19.22 10.67 25.19
C VAL A 145 19.15 11.28 23.77
N GLY A 146 17.95 11.65 23.32
CA GLY A 146 17.69 12.47 22.12
C GLY A 146 17.39 13.94 22.47
N PRO A 147 17.50 14.89 21.51
CA PRO A 147 17.99 16.27 21.71
C PRO A 147 17.03 17.27 22.40
N ALA A 148 15.90 16.83 22.94
CA ALA A 148 14.85 17.72 23.42
C ALA A 148 15.19 18.43 24.76
N SER A 149 16.10 17.87 25.56
CA SER A 149 16.46 18.44 26.88
C SER A 149 17.33 19.70 26.79
N LYS A 150 18.00 19.95 25.65
CA LYS A 150 18.92 21.09 25.48
C LYS A 150 18.24 22.39 25.05
N LEU A 151 17.02 22.32 24.51
CA LEU A 151 16.27 23.51 24.08
C LEU A 151 15.63 24.26 25.26
N LEU A 152 15.37 23.57 26.38
CA LEU A 152 14.76 24.21 27.56
C LEU A 152 15.80 24.91 28.46
N ASP A 153 17.07 24.55 28.36
CA ASP A 153 18.17 25.24 29.05
C ASP A 153 18.58 26.55 28.35
N LEU A 154 18.37 26.65 27.03
CA LEU A 154 18.69 27.86 26.26
C LEU A 154 17.77 29.05 26.63
N PHE A 155 16.56 28.79 27.11
CA PHE A 155 15.57 29.81 27.43
C PHE A 155 15.62 30.32 28.87
N LYS A 156 16.46 29.71 29.74
CA LYS A 156 16.53 30.02 31.18
C LYS A 156 17.79 30.76 31.62
N GLY A 157 18.68 31.15 30.71
CA GLY A 157 19.94 31.78 31.08
C GLY A 157 20.34 32.94 30.19
N GLN A 158 19.81 34.14 30.47
CA GLN A 158 20.57 35.40 30.46
C GLN A 158 19.77 36.48 31.22
N LYS A 159 20.05 36.62 32.52
CA LYS A 159 19.92 37.91 33.21
C LYS A 159 21.34 38.35 33.53
N LYS A 160 21.78 39.44 32.91
CA LYS A 160 22.91 40.24 33.40
C LYS A 160 22.42 41.13 34.53
#